data_AF-Q11LW3-F1
#
_entry.id   AF-Q11LW3-F1
#
_cell.length_a   1.000
_cell.length_b   1.000
_cell.length_c   1.000
_cell.angle_alpha   90.00
_cell.angle_beta   90.00
_cell.angle_gamma   90.00
#
_symmetry.space_group_name_H-M   'P 1'
#
loop_
_entity.id
_entity.type
_entity.pdbx_description
1 polymer ?
#
loop_
_entity_poly.entity_id
_entity_poly.type
_entity_poly.pdbx_seq_one_letter_code
_entity_poly.pdbx_strand_id
1 'polypeptide(L)'
;MRLPFCETITDPDTDKPVLMDIEGEADCCLDWDAKTGERIVCVTDVYVNGVNLYRSQMSMFRQMAALIAERIEADDKVLDVLLEVEREVA
;
A
#
# COMPACT_ATOMS: atom_id res chain seq x y z
N MET A 1 -1.39 5.58 9.77
CA MET A 1 0.06 5.83 9.82
C MET A 1 0.57 6.02 8.41
N ARG A 2 1.53 6.92 8.18
CA ARG A 2 2.16 7.08 6.88
C ARG A 2 3.46 6.30 6.82
N LEU A 3 3.60 5.41 5.84
CA LEU A 3 4.76 4.53 5.68
C LEU A 3 5.44 4.78 4.33
N PRO A 4 6.77 4.92 4.28
CA PRO A 4 7.49 4.98 3.02
C PRO A 4 7.49 3.60 2.34
N PHE A 5 7.47 3.58 1.01
CA PHE A 5 7.63 2.37 0.21
C PHE A 5 8.62 2.58 -0.94
N CYS A 6 9.16 1.48 -1.46
CA CYS A 6 9.92 1.46 -2.70
C CYS A 6 9.52 0.20 -3.48
N GLU A 7 8.87 0.40 -4.63
CA GLU A 7 8.24 -0.69 -5.38
C GLU A 7 8.67 -0.74 -6.85
N THR A 8 8.71 -1.95 -7.39
CA THR A 8 8.88 -2.20 -8.83
C THR A 8 7.61 -2.82 -9.39
N ILE A 9 6.99 -2.15 -10.35
CA ILE A 9 5.80 -2.62 -11.06
C ILE A 9 6.24 -3.45 -12.28
N THR A 10 5.80 -4.70 -12.32
CA THR A 10 6.05 -5.63 -13.42
C THR A 10 4.83 -5.76 -14.33
N ASP A 11 5.10 -6.03 -15.61
CA ASP A 11 4.10 -6.40 -16.60
C ASP A 11 3.61 -7.82 -16.28
N PRO A 12 2.31 -8.04 -16.08
CA PRO A 12 1.78 -9.33 -15.64
C PRO A 12 1.89 -10.44 -16.70
N ASP A 13 2.00 -10.09 -17.99
CA ASP A 13 2.07 -11.07 -19.09
C ASP A 13 3.52 -11.51 -19.37
N THR A 14 4.48 -10.62 -19.15
CA THR A 14 5.89 -10.83 -19.50
C THR A 14 6.81 -10.95 -18.29
N ASP A 15 6.30 -10.67 -17.09
CA ASP A 15 7.04 -10.56 -15.82
C ASP A 15 8.24 -9.59 -15.89
N LYS A 16 8.20 -8.67 -16.86
CA LYS A 16 9.26 -7.67 -17.03
C LYS A 16 8.94 -6.43 -16.23
N PRO A 17 9.94 -5.82 -15.57
CA PRO A 17 9.76 -4.55 -14.88
C PRO A 17 9.41 -3.44 -15.89
N VAL A 18 8.30 -2.75 -15.64
CA VAL A 18 7.80 -1.62 -16.46
C VAL A 18 8.14 -0.29 -15.80
N LEU A 19 8.02 -0.24 -14.48
CA LEU A 19 8.43 0.89 -13.66
C LEU A 19 9.26 0.35 -12.49
N MET A 20 10.47 0.87 -12.35
CA MET A 20 11.40 0.48 -11.30
C MET A 20 11.53 1.61 -10.28
N ASP A 21 11.87 1.23 -9.05
CA ASP A 21 12.26 2.14 -7.97
C ASP A 21 11.25 3.27 -7.75
N ILE A 22 9.96 2.93 -7.73
CA ILE A 22 8.90 3.89 -7.39
C ILE A 22 8.96 4.12 -5.89
N GLU A 23 9.53 5.25 -5.50
CA GLU A 23 9.55 5.71 -4.12
C GLU A 23 8.33 6.57 -3.81
N GLY A 24 7.73 6.34 -2.65
CA GLY A 24 6.55 7.06 -2.23
C GLY A 24 6.19 6.82 -0.78
N GLU A 25 4.99 7.27 -0.41
CA GLU A 25 4.42 7.11 0.91
C GLU A 25 3.00 6.54 0.78
N ALA A 26 2.59 5.68 1.70
CA ALA A 26 1.23 5.17 1.79
C ALA A 26 0.62 5.47 3.16
N ASP A 27 -0.64 5.89 3.19
CA ASP A 27 -1.41 6.03 4.42
C ASP A 27 -2.10 4.70 4.72
N CYS A 28 -1.59 3.99 5.73
CA CYS A 28 -2.06 2.66 6.15
C CYS A 28 -2.78 2.70 7.50
N CYS A 29 -3.77 1.85 7.69
CA CYS A 29 -4.41 1.60 8.97
C CYS A 29 -4.64 0.10 9.20
N LEU A 30 -4.95 -0.26 10.45
CA LEU A 30 -5.49 -1.57 10.75
C LEU A 30 -6.99 -1.56 10.45
N ASP A 31 -7.45 -2.59 9.73
CA ASP A 31 -8.85 -2.92 9.57
C ASP A 31 -9.10 -4.35 10.09
N TRP A 32 -10.36 -4.79 10.02
CA TRP A 32 -10.80 -6.08 10.50
C TRP A 32 -11.39 -6.91 9.36
N ASP A 33 -10.82 -8.08 9.10
CA ASP A 33 -11.44 -9.03 8.19
C ASP A 33 -12.66 -9.67 8.87
N ALA A 34 -13.85 -9.34 8.38
CA ALA A 34 -15.11 -9.84 8.91
C ALA A 34 -15.30 -11.37 8.74
N LYS A 35 -14.55 -12.03 7.84
CA LYS A 35 -14.64 -13.47 7.59
C LYS A 35 -13.73 -14.26 8.52
N THR A 36 -12.49 -13.83 8.70
CA THR A 36 -11.49 -14.54 9.51
C THR A 36 -11.48 -14.07 10.96
N GLY A 37 -11.89 -12.83 11.21
CA GLY A 37 -11.76 -12.20 12.52
C GLY A 37 -10.32 -11.78 12.83
N GLU A 38 -9.50 -11.55 11.81
CA GLU A 38 -8.11 -11.16 11.96
C GLU A 38 -7.92 -9.68 11.62
N ARG A 39 -6.88 -9.07 12.22
CA ARG A 39 -6.44 -7.73 11.87
C ARG A 39 -5.73 -7.78 10.53
N ILE A 40 -6.09 -6.86 9.64
CA ILE A 40 -5.48 -6.73 8.32
C ILE A 40 -4.97 -5.30 8.12
N VAL A 41 -4.01 -5.16 7.20
CA VAL A 41 -3.58 -3.85 6.72
C VAL A 41 -4.60 -3.35 5.71
N CYS A 42 -4.99 -2.08 5.82
CA CYS A 42 -5.75 -1.37 4.81
C CYS A 42 -4.99 -0.12 4.37
N VAL A 43 -4.75 0.01 3.07
CA VAL A 43 -4.12 1.19 2.46
C VAL A 43 -5.21 2.13 1.95
N THR A 44 -5.21 3.35 2.48
CA THR A 44 -6.27 4.34 2.22
C THR A 44 -5.87 5.37 1.17
N ASP A 45 -4.59 5.74 1.13
CA ASP A 45 -4.04 6.69 0.16
C ASP A 45 -2.61 6.28 -0.22
N VAL A 46 -2.21 6.48 -1.47
CA VAL A 46 -0.85 6.23 -1.99
C VAL A 46 -0.34 7.51 -2.63
N TYR A 47 0.86 7.93 -2.25
CA TYR A 47 1.50 9.17 -2.68
C TYR A 47 2.82 8.86 -3.37
N VAL A 48 3.00 9.36 -4.60
CA VAL A 48 4.28 9.34 -5.31
C VAL A 48 4.64 10.78 -5.63
N ASN A 49 5.83 11.22 -5.24
CA ASN A 49 6.26 12.63 -5.34
C ASN A 49 5.23 13.63 -4.76
N GLY A 50 4.59 13.27 -3.64
CA GLY A 50 3.56 14.08 -2.98
C GLY A 50 2.20 14.11 -3.68
N VAL A 51 2.03 13.41 -4.81
CA VAL A 51 0.76 13.32 -5.54
C VAL A 51 0.00 12.08 -5.08
N ASN A 52 -1.23 12.29 -4.59
CA ASN A 52 -2.14 11.20 -4.25
C ASN A 52 -2.67 10.51 -5.53
N LEU A 53 -2.25 9.27 -5.73
CA LEU A 53 -2.55 8.50 -6.93
C LEU A 53 -4.00 8.00 -6.98
N TYR A 54 -4.61 7.67 -5.83
CA TYR A 54 -6.03 7.27 -5.77
C TYR A 54 -6.97 8.39 -6.22
N ARG A 55 -6.61 9.64 -5.92
CA ARG A 55 -7.40 10.83 -6.26
C ARG A 55 -7.07 11.39 -7.65
N SER A 56 -6.14 10.78 -8.37
CA SER A 56 -5.82 11.19 -9.73
C SER A 56 -7.01 11.01 -10.67
N GLN A 57 -7.19 11.94 -11.62
CA GLN A 57 -8.17 11.79 -12.70
C GLN A 57 -7.71 10.76 -13.75
N MET A 58 -6.42 10.49 -13.84
CA MET A 58 -5.86 9.50 -14.77
C MET A 58 -6.10 8.08 -14.25
N SER A 59 -6.80 7.25 -15.03
CA SER A 59 -7.13 5.87 -14.66
C SER A 59 -5.89 5.02 -14.38
N MET A 60 -4.84 5.20 -15.17
CA MET A 60 -3.55 4.50 -15.01
C MET A 60 -2.96 4.73 -13.61
N PHE A 61 -3.02 5.94 -13.07
CA PHE A 61 -2.48 6.22 -11.73
C PHE A 61 -3.29 5.57 -10.62
N ARG A 62 -4.62 5.48 -10.78
CA ARG A 62 -5.46 4.75 -9.82
C ARG A 62 -5.20 3.25 -9.86
N GLN A 63 -4.94 2.69 -11.04
CA GLN A 63 -4.54 1.28 -11.17
C GLN A 63 -3.17 1.01 -10.53
N MET A 64 -2.18 1.90 -10.76
CA MET A 64 -0.89 1.82 -10.08
C MET A 64 -1.03 1.90 -8.56
N ALA A 65 -1.87 2.81 -8.05
CA ALA A 65 -2.15 2.93 -6.62
C ALA A 65 -2.68 1.63 -6.04
N ALA A 66 -3.62 0.98 -6.74
CA ALA A 66 -4.18 -0.31 -6.33
C ALA A 66 -3.13 -1.43 -6.29
N LEU A 67 -2.24 -1.50 -7.28
CA LEU A 67 -1.15 -2.50 -7.30
C LEU A 67 -0.15 -2.30 -6.17
N ILE A 68 0.21 -1.05 -5.87
CA ILE A 68 1.10 -0.72 -4.76
C ILE A 68 0.42 -1.05 -3.43
N ALA A 69 -0.85 -0.67 -3.29
CA ALA A 69 -1.64 -0.96 -2.10
C ALA A 69 -1.74 -2.46 -1.84
N GLU A 70 -2.08 -3.27 -2.85
CA GLU A 70 -2.17 -4.73 -2.72
C GLU A 70 -0.86 -5.34 -2.20
N ARG A 71 0.29 -4.84 -2.65
CA ARG A 71 1.60 -5.30 -2.15
C ARG A 71 1.86 -4.91 -0.71
N ILE A 72 1.56 -3.67 -0.34
CA ILE A 72 1.72 -3.18 1.03
C ILE A 72 0.76 -3.91 1.99
N GLU A 73 -0.48 -4.16 1.55
CA GLU A 73 -1.49 -4.88 2.33
C GLU A 73 -1.11 -6.34 2.56
N ALA A 74 -0.37 -6.95 1.63
CA ALA A 74 0.14 -8.30 1.75
C ALA A 74 1.49 -8.42 2.50
N ASP A 75 2.10 -7.31 2.93
CA ASP A 75 3.37 -7.32 3.67
C ASP A 75 3.13 -7.50 5.18
N ASP A 76 3.42 -8.69 5.70
CA ASP A 76 3.33 -9.03 7.12
C ASP A 76 4.11 -8.05 8.02
N LYS A 77 5.20 -7.45 7.54
CA LYS A 77 5.96 -6.47 8.32
C LYS A 77 5.19 -5.18 8.55
N VAL A 78 4.38 -4.77 7.57
CA VAL A 78 3.52 -3.59 7.70
C VAL A 78 2.44 -3.85 8.74
N LEU A 79 1.87 -5.07 8.75
CA LEU A 79 0.93 -5.50 9.77
C LEU A 79 1.55 -5.46 11.17
N ASP A 80 2.74 -6.05 11.35
CA ASP A 80 3.44 -6.08 12.63
C ASP A 80 3.69 -4.67 13.17
N VAL A 81 4.21 -3.75 12.33
CA VAL A 81 4.45 -2.35 12.70
C VAL A 81 3.16 -1.65 13.13
N LEU A 82 2.08 -1.84 12.38
CA LEU A 82 0.79 -1.22 12.72
C LEU A 82 0.20 -1.76 14.03
N LEU A 83 0.36 -3.05 14.32
CA LEU A 83 -0.05 -3.67 15.57
C LEU A 83 0.77 -3.17 16.76
N GLU A 84 2.07 -2.97 16.61
CA GLU A 84 2.92 -2.37 17.64
C GLU A 84 2.48 -0.94 17.97
N VAL A 85 2.23 -0.12 16.95
CA VAL A 85 1.76 1.26 17.11
C VAL A 85 0.40 1.31 17.82
N GLU A 86 -0.54 0.44 17.48
CA GLU A 86 -1.85 0.38 18.15
C GLU A 86 -1.68 0.05 19.65
N ARG A 87 -0.74 -0.83 20.01
CA ARG A 87 -0.45 -1.19 21.41
C ARG A 87 0.18 -0.06 22.21
N GLU A 88 1.02 0.77 21.60
CA GLU A 88 1.66 1.91 22.28
C GLU A 88 0.67 3.05 22.56
N VAL A 89 -0.43 3.14 21.80
CA VAL A 89 -1.44 4.19 21.91
C VAL A 89 -2.60 3.79 22.85
N ALA A 90 -2.72 2.51 23.21
CA ALA A 90 -3.77 1.96 24.10
C ALA A 90 -3.40 2.05 25.59
#